data_AF-T0QJ29-F1
#
_entry.id   AF-T0QJ29-F1
#
_cell.length_a   1.000
_cell.length_b   1.000
_cell.length_c   1.000
_cell.angle_alpha   90.00
_cell.angle_beta   90.00
_cell.angle_gamma   90.00
#
_symmetry.space_group_name_H-M   'P 1'
#
loop_
_entity.id
_entity.type
_entity.pdbx_description
1 polymer ?
#
loop_
_entity_poly.entity_id
_entity_poly.type
_entity_poly.pdbx_seq_one_letter_code
_entity_poly.pdbx_strand_id
1 'polypeptide(L)'
;MRLPEVVASQFADSSPAILTTGVRAVVTANNRRGEAIDYCATASGAYYASGSGLTFAVSGLTTAFTTLPALVKIKDRLAIATAVTANSITFAYRLVQITFTAGNIIYYATGVTVAADACQIGIWDVGSDSFTCVDAAVAPLVVVGSKIVFENAIYYVRSIAPAVALVPAVITVDRKFNGKALDGSAVSTASTFYILSTPTMSAPGTYTYVSQCSGRGLCDFGCGICQCFKGYTNDNCDTQNIFAF
;
A
#
# COMPACT_ATOMS: atom_id res chain seq x y z
N MET A 1 24.47 -8.67 11.55
CA MET A 1 23.92 -7.86 12.65
C MET A 1 22.41 -7.94 12.57
N ARG A 2 21.76 -8.48 13.60
CA ARG A 2 20.30 -8.66 13.65
C ARG A 2 19.66 -7.27 13.59
N LEU A 3 18.86 -7.00 12.55
CA LEU A 3 18.05 -5.78 12.50
C LEU A 3 17.21 -5.74 13.78
N PRO A 4 17.22 -4.62 14.54
CA PRO A 4 16.39 -4.51 15.73
C PRO A 4 14.93 -4.68 15.31
N GLU A 5 14.28 -5.65 15.92
CA GLU A 5 12.85 -5.85 15.79
C GLU A 5 12.16 -4.60 16.35
N VAL A 6 11.30 -3.98 15.56
CA VAL A 6 10.50 -2.83 16.01
C VAL A 6 9.55 -3.34 17.09
N VAL A 7 9.95 -3.21 18.36
CA VAL A 7 9.21 -3.66 19.55
C VAL A 7 7.86 -2.93 19.70
N ALA A 8 7.73 -1.72 19.15
CA ALA A 8 6.46 -1.01 19.05
C ALA A 8 6.50 0.04 17.94
N SER A 9 5.41 0.16 17.18
CA SER A 9 5.14 1.30 16.29
C SER A 9 4.10 2.21 16.94
N GLN A 10 4.41 3.51 17.08
CA GLN A 10 3.52 4.51 17.68
C GLN A 10 3.14 5.61 16.67
N PHE A 11 1.94 6.16 16.78
CA PHE A 11 1.41 7.21 15.91
C PHE A 11 1.75 8.59 16.46
N ALA A 12 2.25 9.50 15.62
CA ALA A 12 2.48 10.91 15.95
C ALA A 12 1.84 11.80 14.87
N ASP A 13 1.25 12.94 15.27
CA ASP A 13 0.91 14.03 14.35
C ASP A 13 2.09 15.01 14.21
N SER A 14 1.88 16.20 13.62
CA SER A 14 2.91 17.25 13.51
C SER A 14 3.36 17.83 14.86
N SER A 15 2.75 17.39 15.96
CA SER A 15 3.13 17.57 17.35
C SER A 15 3.43 16.19 17.96
N PRO A 16 4.49 16.03 18.75
CA PRO A 16 4.85 14.75 19.35
C PRO A 16 3.92 14.41 20.53
N ALA A 17 2.65 14.10 20.24
CA ALA A 17 1.64 13.70 21.22
C ALA A 17 1.12 12.29 20.91
N ILE A 18 0.81 11.54 21.97
CA ILE A 18 0.19 10.21 21.90
C ILE A 18 -1.29 10.41 21.56
N LEU A 19 -1.70 9.97 20.36
CA LEU A 19 -3.11 10.03 19.94
C LEU A 19 -3.86 8.81 20.50
N THR A 20 -4.69 9.02 21.51
CA THR A 20 -5.37 7.96 22.28
C THR A 20 -6.77 7.60 21.75
N THR A 21 -7.27 8.28 20.73
CA THR A 21 -8.60 8.01 20.15
C THR A 21 -8.64 8.34 18.66
N GLY A 22 -9.25 7.44 17.87
CA GLY A 22 -9.76 7.77 16.54
C GLY A 22 -8.76 7.98 15.41
N VAL A 23 -7.45 7.80 15.62
CA VAL A 23 -6.46 7.86 14.53
C VAL A 23 -5.72 6.52 14.47
N ARG A 24 -6.22 5.63 13.61
CA ARG A 24 -5.42 4.48 13.17
C ARG A 24 -4.42 5.02 12.16
N ALA A 25 -3.14 4.63 12.23
CA ALA A 25 -2.33 4.78 11.04
C ALA A 25 -3.06 4.08 9.91
N VAL A 26 -3.47 4.87 8.93
CA VAL A 26 -3.40 4.39 7.57
C VAL A 26 -1.93 4.04 7.42
N VAL A 27 -1.64 2.75 7.47
CA VAL A 27 -0.42 2.25 6.84
C VAL A 27 -0.66 2.61 5.39
N THR A 28 -0.27 3.82 4.99
CA THR A 28 0.13 3.98 3.63
C THR A 28 1.32 3.05 3.55
N ALA A 29 1.08 1.83 3.07
CA ALA A 29 2.11 1.13 2.37
C ALA A 29 2.39 2.05 1.18
N ASN A 30 3.24 3.04 1.41
CA ASN A 30 4.21 3.35 0.41
C ASN A 30 4.79 1.98 0.01
N ASN A 31 5.09 1.76 -1.25
CA ASN A 31 5.73 0.51 -1.67
C ASN A 31 7.09 0.28 -0.96
N ARG A 32 7.50 1.16 -0.03
CA ARG A 32 8.73 1.12 0.77
C ARG A 32 8.80 -0.02 1.80
N ARG A 33 7.91 -1.03 1.77
CA ARG A 33 8.23 -2.34 2.37
C ARG A 33 9.01 -3.17 1.36
N GLY A 34 10.29 -2.83 1.19
CA GLY A 34 11.27 -3.67 0.48
C GLY A 34 11.12 -3.77 -1.04
N GLU A 35 10.06 -3.21 -1.64
CA GLU A 35 9.97 -3.04 -3.09
C GLU A 35 10.51 -1.65 -3.44
N ALA A 36 11.57 -1.60 -4.25
CA ALA A 36 12.19 -0.35 -4.69
C ALA A 36 11.29 0.47 -5.65
N ILE A 37 10.05 0.05 -5.92
CA ILE A 37 9.25 0.55 -7.05
C ILE A 37 7.99 1.25 -6.54
N ASP A 38 7.85 2.55 -6.81
CA ASP A 38 6.55 3.23 -6.69
C ASP A 38 5.73 2.95 -7.95
N TYR A 39 4.62 2.21 -7.79
CA TYR A 39 3.76 1.86 -8.91
C TYR A 39 2.90 3.04 -9.36
N CYS A 40 2.54 3.96 -8.46
CA CYS A 40 1.71 5.12 -8.78
C CYS A 40 2.57 6.33 -9.18
N ALA A 41 3.30 6.19 -10.28
CA ALA A 41 4.22 7.22 -10.77
C ALA A 41 3.64 8.08 -11.91
N THR A 42 2.54 7.66 -12.54
CA THR A 42 1.98 8.35 -13.70
C THR A 42 0.94 9.38 -13.25
N ALA A 43 1.12 10.64 -13.63
CA ALA A 43 0.17 11.69 -13.35
C ALA A 43 -1.10 11.48 -14.19
N SER A 44 -2.28 11.51 -13.54
CA SER A 44 -3.55 11.32 -14.23
C SER A 44 -4.06 12.57 -14.94
N GLY A 45 -3.49 13.75 -14.69
CA GLY A 45 -4.07 15.02 -15.11
C GLY A 45 -5.36 15.41 -14.37
N ALA A 46 -5.81 14.58 -13.42
CA ALA A 46 -6.85 14.91 -12.45
C ALA A 46 -6.23 15.46 -11.16
N TYR A 47 -6.92 16.43 -10.58
CA TYR A 47 -6.53 17.12 -9.37
C TYR A 47 -7.63 16.97 -8.31
N TYR A 48 -7.24 16.73 -7.07
CA TYR A 48 -8.17 16.79 -5.95
C TYR A 48 -8.75 18.20 -5.83
N ALA A 49 -10.08 18.31 -5.81
CA ALA A 49 -10.77 19.58 -5.60
C ALA A 49 -11.30 19.68 -4.17
N SER A 50 -12.12 18.72 -3.76
CA SER A 50 -12.75 18.70 -2.44
C SER A 50 -13.36 17.33 -2.12
N GLY A 51 -13.87 17.19 -0.89
CA GLY A 51 -14.59 16.01 -0.45
C GLY A 51 -13.84 15.19 0.60
N SER A 52 -14.54 14.25 1.17
CA SER A 52 -13.99 13.27 2.12
C SER A 52 -14.77 11.98 2.00
N GLY A 53 -14.21 10.90 2.51
CA GLY A 53 -14.91 9.63 2.53
C GLY A 53 -14.70 8.78 1.28
N LEU A 54 -15.79 8.31 0.68
CA LEU A 54 -15.75 7.36 -0.45
C LEU A 54 -15.67 8.04 -1.82
N THR A 55 -16.08 9.30 -1.92
CA THR A 55 -16.14 10.01 -3.20
C THR A 55 -15.52 11.37 -3.05
N PHE A 56 -14.54 11.67 -3.90
CA PHE A 56 -13.93 12.98 -4.00
C PHE A 56 -14.39 13.69 -5.26
N ALA A 57 -14.52 15.01 -5.15
CA ALA A 57 -14.61 15.88 -6.31
C ALA A 57 -13.21 16.10 -6.87
N VAL A 58 -13.11 16.02 -8.19
CA VAL A 58 -11.86 16.23 -8.92
C VAL A 58 -12.06 17.26 -10.03
N SER A 59 -10.98 17.93 -10.39
CA SER A 59 -10.90 18.82 -11.55
C SER A 59 -9.80 18.33 -12.50
N GLY A 60 -9.80 18.83 -13.74
CA GLY A 60 -8.92 18.34 -14.81
C GLY A 60 -9.53 17.19 -15.61
N LEU A 61 -8.80 16.70 -16.61
CA LEU A 61 -9.30 15.66 -17.54
C LEU A 61 -9.20 14.28 -16.86
N THR A 62 -10.33 13.66 -16.53
CA THR A 62 -10.39 12.41 -15.73
C THR A 62 -10.35 11.12 -16.56
N THR A 63 -9.95 11.19 -17.83
CA THR A 63 -9.92 10.02 -18.74
C THR A 63 -8.64 9.19 -18.67
N ALA A 64 -7.73 9.46 -17.72
CA ALA A 64 -6.36 8.94 -17.76
C ALA A 64 -6.13 7.50 -17.27
N PHE A 65 -7.06 6.90 -16.51
CA PHE A 65 -6.97 5.49 -16.11
C PHE A 65 -8.27 4.76 -16.49
N THR A 66 -8.27 4.20 -17.70
CA THR A 66 -9.43 3.61 -18.39
C THR A 66 -9.81 2.21 -17.90
N THR A 67 -8.94 1.57 -17.11
CA THR A 67 -9.19 0.26 -16.50
C THR A 67 -9.52 0.42 -15.03
N LEU A 68 -10.75 0.08 -14.64
CA LEU A 68 -11.21 0.08 -13.26
C LEU A 68 -11.47 -1.38 -12.81
N PRO A 69 -11.24 -1.73 -11.53
CA PRO A 69 -10.66 -0.89 -10.48
C PRO A 69 -9.20 -0.50 -10.76
N ALA A 70 -8.77 0.66 -10.24
CA ALA A 70 -7.42 1.18 -10.44
C ALA A 70 -6.74 1.54 -9.12
N LEU A 71 -5.44 1.29 -9.02
CA LEU A 71 -4.63 1.77 -7.90
C LEU A 71 -4.26 3.23 -8.12
N VAL A 72 -4.63 4.10 -7.18
CA VAL A 72 -4.37 5.54 -7.26
C VAL A 72 -3.73 6.06 -5.98
N LYS A 73 -2.99 7.16 -6.12
CA LYS A 73 -2.25 7.81 -5.04
C LYS A 73 -2.49 9.31 -5.05
N ILE A 74 -2.78 9.86 -3.88
CA ILE A 74 -2.90 11.30 -3.64
C ILE A 74 -1.95 11.65 -2.49
N LYS A 75 -0.93 12.47 -2.77
CA LYS A 75 0.20 12.70 -1.85
C LYS A 75 0.81 11.38 -1.36
N ASP A 76 0.65 11.09 -0.08
CA ASP A 76 1.14 9.94 0.65
C ASP A 76 0.03 8.93 0.92
N ARG A 77 -1.11 8.98 0.22
CA ARG A 77 -2.27 8.11 0.46
C ARG A 77 -2.57 7.27 -0.76
N LEU A 78 -2.73 5.97 -0.54
CA LEU A 78 -3.06 4.98 -1.56
C LEU A 78 -4.53 4.59 -1.43
N ALA A 79 -5.22 4.44 -2.55
CA ALA A 79 -6.60 3.99 -2.59
C ALA A 79 -6.89 3.21 -3.87
N ILE A 80 -7.97 2.43 -3.85
CA ILE A 80 -8.50 1.77 -5.04
C ILE A 80 -9.66 2.60 -5.56
N ALA A 81 -9.51 3.17 -6.75
CA ALA A 81 -10.60 3.81 -7.48
C ALA A 81 -11.48 2.74 -8.15
N THR A 82 -12.79 2.80 -7.92
CA THR A 82 -13.78 1.85 -8.46
C THR A 82 -14.69 2.50 -9.50
N ALA A 83 -14.86 3.82 -9.45
CA ALA A 83 -15.57 4.58 -10.46
C ALA A 83 -14.91 5.95 -10.66
N VAL A 84 -14.89 6.42 -11.91
CA VAL A 84 -14.34 7.73 -12.28
C VAL A 84 -15.32 8.39 -13.25
N THR A 85 -15.62 9.66 -13.00
CA THR A 85 -16.42 10.51 -13.89
C THR A 85 -15.61 11.76 -14.24
N ALA A 86 -16.16 12.65 -15.08
CA ALA A 86 -15.56 13.94 -15.41
C ALA A 86 -15.17 14.78 -14.18
N ASN A 87 -15.87 14.61 -13.05
CA ASN A 87 -15.76 15.49 -11.88
C ASN A 87 -15.65 14.76 -10.55
N SER A 88 -15.64 13.42 -10.56
CA SER A 88 -15.56 12.64 -9.32
C SER A 88 -14.78 11.35 -9.47
N ILE A 89 -14.18 10.92 -8.35
CA ILE A 89 -13.59 9.59 -8.20
C ILE A 89 -14.24 8.95 -6.97
N THR A 90 -14.68 7.71 -7.13
CA THR A 90 -15.18 6.87 -6.04
C THR A 90 -14.16 5.79 -5.71
N PHE A 91 -13.94 5.57 -4.42
CA PHE A 91 -13.00 4.61 -3.89
C PHE A 91 -13.70 3.38 -3.31
N ALA A 92 -13.01 2.25 -3.30
CA ALA A 92 -13.48 1.04 -2.64
C ALA A 92 -13.56 1.20 -1.12
N TYR A 93 -12.57 1.88 -0.53
CA TYR A 93 -12.49 2.13 0.91
C TYR A 93 -12.47 3.61 1.20
N ARG A 94 -12.98 3.96 2.37
CA ARG A 94 -13.15 5.35 2.77
C ARG A 94 -11.80 5.99 3.07
N LEU A 95 -11.54 7.18 2.52
CA LEU A 95 -10.44 8.06 2.94
C LEU A 95 -11.00 9.12 3.89
N VAL A 96 -10.95 8.86 5.19
CA VAL A 96 -11.41 9.75 6.26
C VAL A 96 -10.23 10.41 7.00
N GLN A 97 -10.50 11.57 7.63
CA GLN A 97 -9.53 12.37 8.41
C GLN A 97 -8.39 13.02 7.61
N ILE A 98 -8.56 13.22 6.30
CA ILE A 98 -7.52 13.79 5.45
C ILE A 98 -8.04 15.05 4.77
N THR A 99 -7.49 16.19 5.15
CA THR A 99 -7.69 17.45 4.40
C THR A 99 -6.58 17.54 3.36
N PHE A 100 -6.87 17.08 2.15
CA PHE A 100 -6.01 17.42 1.02
C PHE A 100 -6.23 18.89 0.65
N THR A 101 -5.15 19.58 0.28
CA THR A 101 -5.26 20.91 -0.33
C THR A 101 -5.82 20.74 -1.73
N ALA A 102 -6.72 21.62 -2.16
CA ALA A 102 -7.15 21.64 -3.57
C ALA A 102 -5.93 21.79 -4.50
N GLY A 103 -5.98 21.13 -5.66
CA GLY A 103 -4.90 21.16 -6.66
C GLY A 103 -3.84 20.07 -6.50
N ASN A 104 -3.94 19.17 -5.51
CA ASN A 104 -3.03 18.03 -5.45
C ASN A 104 -3.28 17.07 -6.62
N ILE A 105 -2.20 16.72 -7.32
CA ILE A 105 -2.24 15.78 -8.45
C ILE A 105 -2.57 14.38 -7.95
N ILE A 106 -3.41 13.70 -8.71
CA ILE A 106 -3.74 12.29 -8.52
C ILE A 106 -2.84 11.47 -9.44
N TYR A 107 -2.10 10.53 -8.86
CA TYR A 107 -1.26 9.60 -9.59
C TYR A 107 -1.95 8.25 -9.69
N TYR A 108 -1.65 7.49 -10.73
CA TYR A 108 -2.18 6.14 -10.92
C TYR A 108 -1.09 5.17 -11.30
N ALA A 109 -1.35 3.88 -11.08
CA ALA A 109 -0.43 2.82 -11.45
C ALA A 109 -0.61 2.40 -12.91
N THR A 110 0.47 2.50 -13.69
CA THR A 110 0.54 1.95 -15.04
C THR A 110 1.07 0.52 -14.98
N GLY A 111 0.33 -0.43 -15.56
CA GLY A 111 0.71 -1.84 -15.63
C GLY A 111 0.34 -2.70 -14.42
N VAL A 112 -0.12 -2.12 -13.30
CA VAL A 112 -0.70 -2.90 -12.19
C VAL A 112 -2.15 -3.22 -12.51
N THR A 113 -2.51 -4.50 -12.48
CA THR A 113 -3.91 -4.91 -12.56
C THR A 113 -4.47 -5.05 -11.15
N VAL A 114 -5.68 -4.52 -10.96
CA VAL A 114 -6.42 -4.60 -9.70
C VAL A 114 -7.70 -5.38 -9.96
N ALA A 115 -7.89 -6.48 -9.25
CA ALA A 115 -9.07 -7.32 -9.39
C ALA A 115 -9.69 -7.59 -8.02
N ALA A 116 -11.01 -7.55 -7.91
CA ALA A 116 -11.70 -8.05 -6.73
C ALA A 116 -11.49 -9.57 -6.61
N ASP A 117 -11.24 -10.06 -5.40
CA ASP A 117 -11.26 -11.51 -5.17
C ASP A 117 -12.70 -12.04 -5.20
N ALA A 118 -12.86 -13.31 -5.55
CA ALA A 118 -14.14 -14.00 -5.48
C ALA A 118 -14.61 -14.19 -4.03
N CYS A 119 -13.68 -14.44 -3.11
CA CYS A 119 -13.95 -14.46 -1.68
C CYS A 119 -14.09 -13.03 -1.14
N GLN A 120 -15.11 -12.81 -0.32
CA GLN A 120 -15.23 -11.61 0.50
C GLN A 120 -14.81 -11.91 1.94
N ILE A 121 -14.24 -10.93 2.62
CA ILE A 121 -13.93 -11.01 4.05
C ILE A 121 -15.26 -11.00 4.81
N GLY A 122 -15.51 -12.06 5.59
CA GLY A 122 -16.67 -12.14 6.47
C GLY A 122 -16.38 -11.57 7.84
N ILE A 123 -15.34 -12.12 8.48
CA ILE A 123 -14.90 -11.68 9.82
C ILE A 123 -13.41 -11.38 9.78
N TRP A 124 -13.06 -10.21 10.31
CA TRP A 124 -11.67 -9.85 10.60
C TRP A 124 -11.60 -8.95 11.84
N ASP A 125 -11.16 -9.55 12.95
CA ASP A 125 -11.00 -8.84 14.22
C ASP A 125 -9.79 -7.91 14.22
N VAL A 126 -9.93 -6.78 14.92
CA VAL A 126 -8.81 -5.86 15.15
C VAL A 126 -7.75 -6.57 15.97
N GLY A 127 -6.50 -6.55 15.50
CA GLY A 127 -5.39 -7.25 16.14
C GLY A 127 -5.20 -8.70 15.69
N SER A 128 -6.10 -9.23 14.85
CA SER A 128 -5.91 -10.52 14.17
C SER A 128 -5.14 -10.35 12.86
N ASP A 129 -4.26 -11.29 12.54
CA ASP A 129 -3.56 -11.40 11.26
C ASP A 129 -4.22 -12.39 10.30
N SER A 130 -5.41 -12.89 10.64
CA SER A 130 -6.19 -13.79 9.80
C SER A 130 -7.65 -13.37 9.70
N PHE A 131 -8.25 -13.67 8.55
CA PHE A 131 -9.66 -13.44 8.26
C PHE A 131 -10.29 -14.66 7.59
N THR A 132 -11.61 -14.74 7.69
CA THR A 132 -12.40 -15.83 7.11
C THR A 132 -13.18 -15.34 5.90
N CYS A 133 -13.25 -16.19 4.86
CA CYS A 133 -14.14 -15.97 3.73
C CYS A 133 -15.61 -16.07 4.18
N VAL A 134 -16.50 -15.25 3.61
CA VAL A 134 -17.95 -15.30 3.91
C VAL A 134 -18.56 -16.63 3.48
N ASP A 135 -18.26 -17.05 2.25
CA ASP A 135 -18.87 -18.22 1.63
C ASP A 135 -17.89 -19.39 1.61
N ALA A 136 -18.27 -20.50 2.22
CA ALA A 136 -17.47 -21.72 2.26
C ALA A 136 -17.46 -22.49 0.93
N ALA A 137 -18.35 -22.17 0.00
CA ALA A 137 -18.37 -22.74 -1.35
C ALA A 137 -17.47 -21.96 -2.33
N VAL A 138 -17.07 -20.74 -2.00
CA VAL A 138 -16.25 -19.89 -2.87
C VAL A 138 -14.78 -20.04 -2.53
N ALA A 139 -14.00 -20.59 -3.47
CA ALA A 139 -12.56 -20.64 -3.35
C ALA A 139 -11.95 -19.24 -3.60
N PRO A 140 -11.04 -18.76 -2.73
CA PRO A 140 -10.33 -17.52 -2.96
C PRO A 140 -9.43 -17.61 -4.20
N LEU A 141 -9.29 -16.52 -4.94
CA LEU A 141 -8.40 -16.44 -6.10
C LEU A 141 -6.96 -16.12 -5.72
N VAL A 142 -6.76 -15.50 -4.55
CA VAL A 142 -5.42 -15.29 -3.98
C VAL A 142 -4.66 -16.59 -3.77
N VAL A 143 -3.35 -16.50 -3.96
CA VAL A 143 -2.38 -17.56 -3.65
C VAL A 143 -1.41 -17.06 -2.58
N VAL A 144 -0.66 -17.98 -1.99
CA VAL A 144 0.42 -17.61 -1.06
C VAL A 144 1.43 -16.71 -1.78
N GLY A 145 1.75 -15.57 -1.18
CA GLY A 145 2.58 -14.52 -1.79
C GLY A 145 1.81 -13.42 -2.53
N SER A 146 0.49 -13.57 -2.75
CA SER A 146 -0.32 -12.52 -3.35
C SER A 146 -0.30 -11.23 -2.52
N LYS A 147 -0.27 -10.09 -3.22
CA LYS A 147 -0.41 -8.76 -2.65
C LYS A 147 -1.88 -8.36 -2.70
N ILE A 148 -2.46 -8.02 -1.56
CA ILE A 148 -3.86 -7.61 -1.46
C ILE A 148 -3.99 -6.21 -0.88
N VAL A 149 -5.05 -5.50 -1.24
CA VAL A 149 -5.43 -4.21 -0.65
C VAL A 149 -6.76 -4.34 0.06
N PHE A 150 -6.77 -3.95 1.33
CA PHE A 150 -7.96 -3.86 2.15
C PHE A 150 -7.88 -2.62 3.05
N GLU A 151 -8.97 -1.85 3.12
CA GLU A 151 -9.08 -0.65 3.97
C GLU A 151 -7.89 0.33 3.81
N ASN A 152 -7.49 0.58 2.55
CA ASN A 152 -6.34 1.42 2.15
C ASN A 152 -4.97 0.95 2.62
N ALA A 153 -4.85 -0.29 3.09
CA ALA A 153 -3.59 -0.93 3.47
C ALA A 153 -3.28 -2.11 2.55
N ILE A 154 -1.99 -2.32 2.31
CA ILE A 154 -1.48 -3.48 1.56
C ILE A 154 -1.05 -4.57 2.53
N TYR A 155 -1.45 -5.81 2.22
CA TYR A 155 -1.07 -7.01 2.93
C TYR A 155 -0.47 -8.05 1.97
N TYR A 156 0.41 -8.90 2.50
CA TYR A 156 0.93 -10.06 1.79
C TYR A 156 0.33 -11.33 2.38
N VAL A 157 -0.22 -12.18 1.52
CA VAL A 157 -0.77 -13.48 1.92
C VAL A 157 0.37 -14.42 2.32
N ARG A 158 0.33 -14.94 3.55
CA ARG A 158 1.36 -15.83 4.12
C ARG A 158 0.95 -17.29 4.09
N SER A 159 -0.32 -17.58 4.37
CA SER A 159 -0.87 -18.93 4.29
C SER A 159 -2.36 -18.85 4.00
N ILE A 160 -2.87 -19.96 3.44
CA ILE A 160 -4.29 -20.14 3.16
C ILE A 160 -4.66 -21.53 3.67
N ALA A 161 -5.58 -21.57 4.64
CA ALA A 161 -6.29 -22.79 4.96
C ALA A 161 -7.50 -22.88 3.99
N PRO A 162 -7.52 -23.87 3.08
CA PRO A 162 -8.58 -23.96 2.08
C PRO A 162 -9.92 -24.29 2.74
N ALA A 163 -11.01 -23.98 2.04
CA ALA A 163 -12.34 -24.38 2.47
C ALA A 163 -12.50 -25.91 2.43
N VAL A 164 -13.07 -26.50 3.48
CA VAL A 164 -13.29 -27.95 3.59
C VAL A 164 -14.66 -28.21 4.18
N ALA A 165 -15.52 -28.97 3.49
CA ALA A 165 -16.80 -29.46 4.01
C ALA A 165 -17.64 -28.37 4.72
N LEU A 166 -17.92 -27.25 4.05
CA LEU A 166 -18.67 -26.09 4.56
C LEU A 166 -17.95 -25.23 5.62
N VAL A 167 -16.67 -25.51 5.90
CA VAL A 167 -15.81 -24.60 6.64
C VAL A 167 -15.20 -23.58 5.66
N PRO A 168 -15.37 -22.27 5.87
CA PRO A 168 -14.83 -21.26 4.98
C PRO A 168 -13.31 -21.22 5.00
N ALA A 169 -12.71 -20.79 3.88
CA ALA A 169 -11.28 -20.59 3.81
C ALA A 169 -10.81 -19.53 4.80
N VAL A 170 -9.64 -19.76 5.41
CA VAL A 170 -8.98 -18.82 6.33
C VAL A 170 -7.70 -18.34 5.68
N ILE A 171 -7.56 -17.02 5.54
CA ILE A 171 -6.38 -16.40 4.94
C ILE A 171 -5.61 -15.69 6.05
N THR A 172 -4.33 -16.02 6.18
CA THR A 172 -3.40 -15.36 7.10
C THR A 172 -2.49 -14.43 6.32
N VAL A 173 -2.36 -13.19 6.78
CA VAL A 173 -1.56 -12.14 6.17
C VAL A 173 -0.31 -11.82 6.99
N ASP A 174 0.57 -10.97 6.47
CA ASP A 174 1.83 -10.61 7.09
C ASP A 174 1.71 -9.79 8.38
N ARG A 175 0.55 -9.18 8.63
CA ARG A 175 0.35 -8.24 9.74
C ARG A 175 -1.07 -8.24 10.26
N LYS A 176 -1.18 -7.85 11.53
CA LYS A 176 -2.45 -7.64 12.23
C LYS A 176 -3.27 -6.53 11.57
N PHE A 177 -4.57 -6.76 11.51
CA PHE A 177 -5.53 -5.80 11.03
C PHE A 177 -5.76 -4.70 12.06
N ASN A 178 -5.68 -3.47 11.58
CA ASN A 178 -5.81 -2.29 12.40
C ASN A 178 -7.20 -1.68 12.31
N GLY A 179 -8.24 -2.43 11.94
CA GLY A 179 -9.62 -1.93 11.88
C GLY A 179 -9.98 -1.20 10.58
N LYS A 180 -11.29 -1.06 10.34
CA LYS A 180 -11.85 -0.42 9.14
C LYS A 180 -11.41 1.03 9.02
N ALA A 181 -11.29 1.54 7.80
CA ALA A 181 -10.90 2.92 7.58
C ALA A 181 -11.94 3.93 8.11
N LEU A 182 -13.23 3.57 8.12
CA LEU A 182 -14.32 4.44 8.57
C LEU A 182 -14.23 4.84 10.05
N ASP A 183 -14.19 3.85 10.93
CA ASP A 183 -14.38 3.99 12.37
C ASP A 183 -13.38 3.15 13.17
N GLY A 184 -12.57 2.35 12.49
CA GLY A 184 -11.64 1.47 13.13
C GLY A 184 -12.25 0.21 13.74
N SER A 185 -13.49 -0.14 13.44
CA SER A 185 -14.08 -1.38 13.97
C SER A 185 -13.48 -2.63 13.32
N ALA A 186 -13.81 -3.80 13.86
CA ALA A 186 -13.61 -5.08 13.17
C ALA A 186 -14.49 -5.17 11.91
N VAL A 187 -14.14 -6.11 11.02
CA VAL A 187 -15.02 -6.54 9.92
C VAL A 187 -15.99 -7.58 10.44
N SER A 188 -17.28 -7.30 10.31
CA SER A 188 -18.39 -8.17 10.73
C SER A 188 -19.43 -8.35 9.62
N THR A 189 -19.16 -7.81 8.44
CA THR A 189 -20.05 -7.79 7.27
C THR A 189 -19.22 -8.04 6.02
N ALA A 190 -19.77 -8.80 5.08
CA ALA A 190 -19.12 -9.14 3.81
C ALA A 190 -18.47 -7.90 3.18
N SER A 191 -17.16 -7.95 2.99
CA SER A 191 -16.37 -6.83 2.47
C SER A 191 -15.38 -7.34 1.43
N THR A 192 -15.43 -6.74 0.24
CA THR A 192 -14.55 -7.11 -0.87
C THR A 192 -13.14 -6.62 -0.61
N PHE A 193 -12.14 -7.45 -0.92
CA PHE A 193 -10.74 -7.07 -1.01
C PHE A 193 -10.23 -7.21 -2.45
N TYR A 194 -9.13 -6.51 -2.75
CA TYR A 194 -8.58 -6.47 -4.11
C TYR A 194 -7.18 -7.08 -4.15
N ILE A 195 -6.91 -7.86 -5.19
CA ILE A 195 -5.60 -8.41 -5.50
C ILE A 195 -4.86 -7.40 -6.38
N LEU A 196 -3.60 -7.12 -6.05
CA LEU A 196 -2.68 -6.39 -6.91
C LEU A 196 -1.78 -7.36 -7.64
N SER A 197 -1.86 -7.36 -8.95
CA SER A 197 -0.96 -8.12 -9.81
C SER A 197 -0.05 -7.14 -10.54
N THR A 198 1.23 -7.20 -10.21
CA THR A 198 2.28 -6.42 -10.87
C THR A 198 2.85 -7.20 -12.05
N PRO A 199 3.23 -6.55 -13.15
CA PRO A 199 3.86 -7.23 -14.25
C PRO A 199 5.21 -7.77 -13.80
N THR A 200 5.56 -8.98 -14.24
CA THR A 200 6.83 -9.67 -13.94
C THR A 200 8.05 -8.99 -14.59
N MET A 201 7.81 -8.00 -15.44
CA MET A 201 8.82 -7.12 -16.02
C MET A 201 8.53 -5.68 -15.64
N SER A 202 9.60 -4.93 -15.34
CA SER A 202 9.57 -3.48 -15.08
C SER A 202 8.79 -2.78 -16.20
N ALA A 203 7.58 -2.31 -15.91
CA ALA A 203 6.82 -1.51 -16.86
C ALA A 203 7.60 -0.21 -17.17
N PRO A 204 7.59 0.31 -18.41
CA PRO A 204 8.17 1.62 -18.71
C PRO A 204 7.54 2.67 -17.79
N GLY A 205 8.36 3.36 -16.97
CA GLY A 205 7.88 4.33 -15.97
C GLY A 205 8.00 3.89 -14.50
N THR A 206 8.53 2.70 -14.22
CA THR A 206 8.92 2.31 -12.86
C THR A 206 10.29 2.86 -12.49
N TYR A 207 10.38 3.60 -11.39
CA TYR A 207 11.66 4.02 -10.81
C TYR A 207 12.15 2.99 -9.82
N THR A 208 13.36 2.47 -10.01
CA THR A 208 14.06 1.68 -8.99
C THR A 208 14.67 2.65 -7.98
N TYR A 209 14.15 2.66 -6.76
CA TYR A 209 14.72 3.38 -5.65
C TYR A 209 16.03 2.67 -5.25
N VAL A 210 17.14 3.12 -5.83
CA VAL A 210 18.46 2.80 -5.30
C VAL A 210 18.65 3.65 -4.06
N SER A 211 18.78 3.00 -2.90
CA SER A 211 19.16 3.68 -1.66
C SER A 211 20.42 4.49 -1.92
N GLN A 212 20.46 5.73 -1.43
CA GLN A 212 21.65 6.58 -1.46
C GLN A 212 22.89 5.78 -1.01
N CYS A 213 23.98 5.88 -1.76
CA CYS A 213 25.22 5.10 -1.58
C CYS A 213 25.00 3.57 -1.59
N SER A 214 24.08 3.09 -2.44
CA SER A 214 23.68 1.69 -2.56
C SER A 214 23.20 1.05 -1.24
N GLY A 215 22.84 1.86 -0.24
CA GLY A 215 22.55 1.42 1.11
C GLY A 215 23.76 0.83 1.86
N ARG A 216 24.97 1.07 1.35
CA ARG A 216 26.25 0.49 1.78
C ARG A 216 27.28 1.56 2.15
N GLY A 217 26.84 2.80 2.30
CA GLY A 217 27.65 3.93 2.77
C GLY A 217 26.77 5.08 3.27
N LEU A 218 27.40 6.06 3.90
CA LEU A 218 26.76 7.32 4.30
C LEU A 218 26.93 8.35 3.19
N CYS A 219 25.84 9.04 2.81
CA CYS A 219 25.92 10.13 1.83
C CYS A 219 26.34 11.42 2.55
N ASP A 220 27.45 12.02 2.12
CA ASP A 220 27.82 13.38 2.53
C ASP A 220 27.06 14.37 1.65
N PHE A 221 26.05 15.02 2.23
CA PHE A 221 25.20 15.99 1.53
C PHE A 221 25.89 17.31 1.20
N GLY A 222 27.07 17.59 1.77
CA GLY A 222 27.85 18.79 1.45
C GLY A 222 28.64 18.65 0.15
N CYS A 223 29.19 17.46 -0.10
CA CYS A 223 30.06 17.19 -1.25
C CYS A 223 29.40 16.28 -2.31
N GLY A 224 28.30 15.60 -1.97
CA GLY A 224 27.64 14.64 -2.86
C GLY A 224 28.39 13.31 -3.02
N ILE A 225 29.30 12.98 -2.09
CA ILE A 225 30.16 11.79 -2.14
C ILE A 225 29.71 10.76 -1.11
N CYS A 226 29.82 9.47 -1.44
CA CYS A 226 29.51 8.38 -0.53
C CYS A 226 30.71 7.94 0.31
N GLN A 227 30.50 7.87 1.62
CA GLN A 227 31.42 7.26 2.57
C GLN A 227 31.05 5.78 2.76
N CYS A 228 31.72 4.90 2.02
CA CYS A 228 31.41 3.47 2.02
C CYS A 228 31.73 2.81 3.36
N PHE A 229 30.87 1.86 3.77
CA PHE A 229 31.16 1.00 4.90
C PHE A 229 32.31 0.04 4.55
N LYS A 230 33.01 -0.44 5.58
CA LYS A 230 34.10 -1.40 5.42
C LYS A 230 33.66 -2.60 4.58
N GLY A 231 34.49 -2.98 3.61
CA GLY A 231 34.18 -4.05 2.66
C GLY A 231 33.46 -3.58 1.38
N TYR A 232 33.20 -2.27 1.22
CA TYR A 232 32.58 -1.70 0.03
C TYR A 232 33.45 -0.57 -0.55
N THR A 233 33.45 -0.43 -1.87
CA THR A 233 34.25 0.54 -2.63
C THR A 233 33.46 1.09 -3.80
N ASN A 234 34.07 1.98 -4.59
CA ASN A 234 33.47 2.80 -5.65
C ASN A 234 32.67 4.02 -5.14
N ASP A 235 32.46 5.02 -5.99
CA ASP A 235 31.84 6.32 -5.65
C ASP A 235 30.39 6.20 -5.15
N ASN A 236 29.75 5.06 -5.41
CA ASN A 236 28.37 4.74 -5.03
C ASN A 236 28.29 3.54 -4.06
N CYS A 237 29.43 3.02 -3.57
CA CYS A 237 29.52 1.87 -2.67
C CYS A 237 28.86 0.57 -3.20
N ASP A 238 28.79 0.40 -4.52
CA ASP A 238 28.17 -0.77 -5.15
C ASP A 238 29.06 -2.02 -5.10
N THR A 239 30.37 -1.83 -5.11
CA THR A 239 31.35 -2.90 -5.30
C THR A 239 31.80 -3.44 -3.96
N GLN A 240 31.63 -4.74 -3.75
CA GLN A 240 32.14 -5.41 -2.55
C GLN A 240 33.62 -5.75 -2.74
N ASN A 241 34.47 -5.24 -1.85
CA ASN A 241 35.89 -5.55 -1.84
C ASN A 241 36.31 -5.88 -0.41
N ILE A 242 36.67 -7.15 -0.17
CA ILE A 242 37.03 -7.66 1.15
C ILE A 242 38.31 -7.02 1.73
N PHE A 243 39.10 -6.34 0.89
CA PHE A 243 40.31 -5.60 1.29
C PHE A 243 40.08 -4.10 1.46
N ALA A 244 38.87 -3.58 1.26
CA ALA A 244 38.58 -2.18 1.54
C ALA A 244 38.45 -1.97 3.07
N PHE A 245 39.34 -1.16 3.64
CA PHE A 245 39.41 -0.85 5.08
C PHE A 245 38.63 0.42 5.43
#